data_AF-A0A3D1GBN6-F1
#
_entry.id   AF-A0A3D1GBN6-F1
#
_cell.length_a   1.000
_cell.length_b   1.000
_cell.length_c   1.000
_cell.angle_alpha   90.00
_cell.angle_beta   90.00
_cell.angle_gamma   90.00
#
_symmetry.space_group_name_H-M   'P 1'
#
loop_
_entity.id
_entity.type
_entity.pdbx_description
1 polymer ?
#
loop_
_entity_poly.entity_id
_entity_poly.type
_entity_poly.pdbx_seq_one_letter_code
_entity_poly.pdbx_strand_id
1 'polypeptide(L)'
;MVEYLILEAGFSRNRITFESPVSLPRDKSSSRTDLICYDKDFRPLLLAEVKRQDVKLDEKVALQIGRYNQEVKAHYLMVTNGRVDYWFRHRAESLITLDETPEEFSSRDDVYRDFMYWVSRGFASQDTNQKAVDWITQTAQKLYHNPKHSPPIYINFDGTPPEMVLSNYYRIFDVDSAHRLAVALSASPKGSTLLNLILNRTNENVALLSVDLDKLMDLNPENTTLQSQAGTQFLNIRKEIDFNCERPLTHFIQAFTDVMLRD
;
A
#
# COMPACT_ATOMS: atom_id res chain seq x y z
N MET A 1 -7.10 -3.71 4.44
CA MET A 1 -8.35 -4.47 4.67
C MET A 1 -9.18 -3.94 5.83
N VAL A 2 -8.80 -4.11 7.11
CA VAL A 2 -9.62 -3.68 8.27
C VAL A 2 -10.03 -2.20 8.18
N GLU A 3 -9.07 -1.35 7.87
CA GLU A 3 -9.31 0.08 7.73
C GLU A 3 -10.29 0.38 6.60
N TYR A 4 -10.13 -0.25 5.43
CA TYR A 4 -11.09 -0.17 4.32
C TYR A 4 -12.50 -0.60 4.77
N LEU A 5 -12.62 -1.71 5.49
CA LEU A 5 -13.93 -2.17 5.98
C LEU A 5 -14.60 -1.12 6.87
N ILE A 6 -13.83 -0.48 7.76
CA ILE A 6 -14.35 0.50 8.71
C ILE A 6 -14.66 1.84 8.04
N LEU A 7 -13.68 2.40 7.33
CA LEU A 7 -13.73 3.76 6.81
C LEU A 7 -14.52 3.84 5.51
N GLU A 8 -14.38 2.86 4.62
CA GLU A 8 -14.88 2.94 3.25
C GLU A 8 -16.13 2.07 3.04
N ALA A 9 -16.14 0.84 3.54
CA ALA A 9 -17.34 -0.02 3.49
C ALA A 9 -18.34 0.26 4.63
N GLY A 10 -17.99 1.13 5.59
CA GLY A 10 -18.88 1.59 6.67
C GLY A 10 -19.18 0.53 7.74
N PHE A 11 -18.32 -0.46 7.94
CA PHE A 11 -18.47 -1.42 9.03
C PHE A 11 -18.10 -0.81 10.39
N SER A 12 -18.92 -1.12 11.40
CA SER A 12 -18.56 -0.77 12.77
C SER A 12 -17.38 -1.61 13.24
N ARG A 13 -16.37 -0.98 13.84
CA ARG A 13 -15.25 -1.67 14.51
C ARG A 13 -15.73 -2.70 15.54
N ASN A 14 -16.84 -2.43 16.23
CA ASN A 14 -17.40 -3.32 17.24
C ASN A 14 -18.03 -4.60 16.66
N ARG A 15 -18.15 -4.69 15.34
CA ARG A 15 -18.64 -5.86 14.61
C ARG A 15 -17.51 -6.57 13.84
N ILE A 16 -16.26 -6.31 14.19
CA ILE A 16 -15.10 -6.98 13.61
C ILE A 16 -14.35 -7.66 14.75
N THR A 17 -14.12 -8.97 14.64
CA THR A 17 -13.31 -9.73 15.58
C THR A 17 -12.09 -10.32 14.87
N PHE A 18 -11.00 -10.45 15.62
CA PHE A 18 -9.72 -11.00 15.16
C PHE A 18 -9.41 -12.27 15.94
N GLU A 19 -8.59 -13.15 15.35
CA GLU A 19 -7.98 -14.30 16.04
C GLU A 19 -9.02 -15.18 16.78
N SER A 20 -10.22 -15.27 16.22
CA SER A 20 -11.34 -15.95 16.89
C SER A 20 -11.13 -17.47 16.84
N PRO A 21 -11.23 -18.19 17.97
CA PRO A 21 -10.98 -19.61 18.01
C PRO A 21 -12.06 -20.40 17.26
N VAL A 22 -11.64 -21.43 16.53
CA VAL A 22 -12.52 -22.37 15.81
C VAL A 22 -12.18 -23.78 16.24
N SER A 23 -13.20 -24.49 16.71
CA SER A 23 -13.09 -25.90 17.12
C SER A 23 -13.55 -26.78 15.97
N LEU A 24 -12.63 -27.14 15.06
CA LEU A 24 -12.98 -28.04 13.97
C LEU A 24 -13.08 -29.50 14.43
N PRO A 25 -14.00 -30.29 13.84
CA PRO A 25 -14.01 -31.73 14.04
C PRO A 25 -12.64 -32.33 13.65
N ARG A 26 -12.03 -33.08 14.58
CA ARG A 26 -10.72 -33.78 14.47
C ARG A 26 -9.46 -32.92 14.68
N ASP A 27 -9.58 -31.64 15.00
CA ASP A 27 -8.41 -30.85 15.41
C ASP A 27 -8.01 -31.18 16.86
N LYS A 28 -6.70 -31.33 17.13
CA LYS A 28 -6.16 -31.59 18.48
C LYS A 28 -6.05 -30.33 19.34
N SER A 29 -6.14 -29.16 18.73
CA SER A 29 -6.06 -27.83 19.33
C SER A 29 -6.96 -26.87 18.55
N SER A 30 -7.51 -25.83 19.18
CA SER A 30 -8.32 -24.86 18.47
C SER A 30 -7.50 -24.13 17.40
N SER A 31 -8.04 -24.10 16.18
CA SER A 31 -7.55 -23.23 15.10
C SER A 31 -8.04 -21.80 15.35
N ARG A 32 -7.52 -20.81 14.62
CA ARG A 32 -7.98 -19.41 14.72
C ARG A 32 -8.28 -18.84 13.34
N THR A 33 -9.31 -18.01 13.26
CA THR A 33 -9.60 -17.20 12.07
C THR A 33 -8.84 -15.90 12.14
N ASP A 34 -8.38 -15.39 11.01
CA ASP A 34 -7.75 -14.07 10.98
C ASP A 34 -8.77 -12.96 11.29
N LEU A 35 -9.93 -12.97 10.62
CA LEU A 35 -10.96 -11.93 10.79
C LEU A 35 -12.39 -12.43 10.53
N ILE A 36 -13.33 -11.98 11.37
CA ILE A 36 -14.78 -12.15 11.16
C ILE A 36 -15.46 -10.78 11.22
N CYS A 37 -16.32 -10.47 10.26
CA CYS A 37 -17.28 -9.36 10.35
C CYS A 37 -18.69 -9.88 10.60
N TYR A 38 -19.42 -9.16 11.44
CA TYR A 38 -20.81 -9.45 11.76
C TYR A 38 -21.77 -8.42 11.16
N ASP A 39 -22.97 -8.89 10.81
CA ASP A 39 -24.08 -8.02 10.44
C ASP A 39 -24.67 -7.28 11.67
N LYS A 40 -25.74 -6.51 11.45
CA LYS A 40 -26.39 -5.73 12.53
C LYS A 40 -27.01 -6.59 13.63
N ASP A 41 -27.30 -7.86 13.33
CA ASP A 41 -27.88 -8.84 14.26
C ASP A 41 -26.79 -9.70 14.93
N PHE A 42 -25.51 -9.34 14.76
CA PHE A 42 -24.35 -10.13 15.21
C PHE A 42 -24.28 -11.54 14.61
N ARG A 43 -24.83 -11.73 13.41
CA ARG A 43 -24.62 -12.98 12.64
C ARG A 43 -23.34 -12.87 11.82
N PRO A 44 -22.53 -13.94 11.71
CA PRO A 44 -21.33 -13.94 10.88
C PRO A 44 -21.67 -13.60 9.43
N LEU A 45 -21.14 -12.48 8.94
CA LEU A 45 -21.38 -11.98 7.59
C LEU A 45 -20.18 -12.25 6.68
N LEU A 46 -18.98 -11.95 7.16
CA LEU A 46 -17.71 -12.23 6.48
C LEU A 46 -16.81 -13.06 7.38
N LEU A 47 -16.22 -14.11 6.83
CA LEU A 47 -15.01 -14.73 7.35
C LEU A 47 -13.88 -14.45 6.35
N ALA A 48 -12.78 -13.87 6.80
CA ALA A 48 -11.64 -13.54 5.96
C ALA A 48 -10.37 -14.23 6.44
N GLU A 49 -9.60 -14.77 5.49
CA GLU A 49 -8.25 -15.28 5.68
C GLU A 49 -7.27 -14.32 4.98
N VAL A 50 -6.30 -13.81 5.74
CA VAL A 50 -5.35 -12.80 5.33
C VAL A 50 -3.95 -13.41 5.29
N LYS A 51 -3.35 -13.46 4.11
CA LYS A 51 -1.97 -13.89 3.93
C LYS A 51 -1.04 -12.69 3.72
N ARG A 52 0.26 -12.93 3.89
CA ARG A 52 1.27 -11.95 3.50
C ARG A 52 1.23 -11.72 1.99
N GLN A 53 1.61 -10.51 1.57
CA GLN A 53 1.60 -10.06 0.17
C GLN A 53 2.39 -10.92 -0.83
N ASP A 54 3.42 -11.62 -0.36
CA ASP A 54 4.30 -12.48 -1.15
C ASP A 54 3.77 -13.93 -1.25
N VAL A 55 2.73 -14.26 -0.48
CA VAL A 55 2.10 -15.58 -0.52
C VAL A 55 1.10 -15.63 -1.68
N LYS A 56 1.30 -16.60 -2.58
CA LYS A 56 0.32 -16.92 -3.63
C LYS A 56 -0.93 -17.49 -2.98
N LEU A 57 -2.08 -16.91 -3.31
CA LEU A 57 -3.38 -17.44 -2.93
C LEU A 57 -3.71 -18.64 -3.83
N ASP A 58 -3.64 -19.84 -3.27
CA ASP A 58 -3.90 -21.10 -3.96
C ASP A 58 -5.14 -21.82 -3.39
N GLU A 59 -5.46 -22.97 -3.97
CA GLU A 59 -6.59 -23.80 -3.56
C GLU A 59 -6.50 -24.22 -2.08
N LYS A 60 -5.29 -24.37 -1.51
CA LYS A 60 -5.15 -24.77 -0.10
C LYS A 60 -5.70 -23.70 0.83
N VAL A 61 -5.50 -22.43 0.50
CA VAL A 61 -6.05 -21.32 1.30
C VAL A 61 -7.58 -21.28 1.21
N ALA A 62 -8.14 -21.52 0.02
CA ALA A 62 -9.60 -21.62 -0.15
C ALA A 62 -10.20 -22.81 0.61
N LEU A 63 -9.54 -23.97 0.60
CA LEU A 63 -9.94 -25.14 1.38
C LEU A 63 -9.86 -24.88 2.89
N GLN A 64 -8.83 -24.17 3.35
CA GLN A 64 -8.66 -23.80 4.76
C GLN A 64 -9.83 -22.94 5.25
N ILE A 65 -10.14 -21.84 4.55
CA ILE A 65 -11.24 -20.96 4.95
C ILE A 65 -12.60 -21.66 4.85
N GLY A 66 -12.78 -22.53 3.86
CA GLY A 66 -13.97 -23.37 3.73
C GLY A 66 -14.16 -24.32 4.92
N ARG A 67 -13.08 -24.93 5.42
CA ARG A 67 -13.13 -25.74 6.66
C ARG A 67 -13.52 -24.90 7.88
N TYR A 68 -12.91 -23.73 8.06
CA TYR A 68 -13.29 -22.82 9.15
C TYR A 68 -14.77 -22.42 9.09
N ASN A 69 -15.30 -22.24 7.88
CA ASN A 69 -16.70 -21.85 7.71
C ASN A 69 -17.71 -22.94 8.10
N GLN A 70 -17.31 -24.20 8.24
CA GLN A 70 -18.21 -25.27 8.73
C GLN A 70 -18.75 -24.94 10.14
N GLU A 71 -17.91 -24.31 10.96
CA GLU A 71 -18.27 -23.88 12.32
C GLU A 71 -18.75 -22.42 12.34
N VAL A 72 -18.05 -21.51 11.64
CA VAL A 72 -18.35 -20.06 11.68
C VAL A 72 -19.65 -19.73 10.96
N LYS A 73 -19.97 -20.42 9.86
CA LYS A 73 -21.20 -20.23 9.08
C LYS A 73 -21.42 -18.78 8.59
N ALA A 74 -20.33 -18.11 8.20
CA ALA A 74 -20.40 -16.81 7.56
C ALA A 74 -21.04 -16.88 6.18
N HIS A 75 -21.78 -15.83 5.81
CA HIS A 75 -22.46 -15.73 4.52
C HIS A 75 -21.47 -15.57 3.36
N TYR A 76 -20.45 -14.75 3.56
CA TYR A 76 -19.36 -14.51 2.61
C TYR A 76 -18.03 -14.96 3.18
N LEU A 77 -17.16 -15.46 2.29
CA LEU A 77 -15.77 -15.75 2.57
C LEU A 77 -14.88 -14.88 1.69
N MET A 78 -13.75 -14.44 2.24
CA MET A 78 -12.72 -13.75 1.47
C MET A 78 -11.35 -14.31 1.79
N VAL A 79 -10.55 -14.55 0.76
CA VAL A 79 -9.12 -14.79 0.91
C VAL A 79 -8.37 -13.63 0.27
N THR A 80 -7.45 -13.02 1.00
CA THR A 80 -6.69 -11.87 0.50
C THR A 80 -5.21 -11.97 0.86
N ASN A 81 -4.35 -11.42 0.00
CA ASN A 81 -2.96 -11.11 0.32
C ASN A 81 -2.66 -9.60 0.19
N GLY A 82 -3.70 -8.77 0.13
CA GLY A 82 -3.59 -7.32 -0.07
C GLY A 82 -3.28 -6.88 -1.51
N ARG A 83 -3.01 -7.81 -2.43
CA ARG A 83 -2.85 -7.54 -3.88
C ARG A 83 -4.01 -8.11 -4.69
N VAL A 84 -4.46 -9.29 -4.30
CA VAL A 84 -5.56 -10.03 -4.93
C VAL A 84 -6.51 -10.48 -3.83
N ASP A 85 -7.81 -10.33 -4.11
CA ASP A 85 -8.89 -10.77 -3.26
C ASP A 85 -9.72 -11.82 -4.01
N TYR A 86 -9.96 -12.96 -3.38
CA TYR A 86 -10.91 -13.95 -3.86
C TYR A 86 -12.11 -14.00 -2.95
N TRP A 87 -13.29 -13.80 -3.55
CA TRP A 87 -14.56 -13.78 -2.84
C TRP A 87 -15.36 -15.04 -3.10
N PHE A 88 -16.03 -15.53 -2.06
CA PHE A 88 -16.94 -16.64 -2.16
C PHE A 88 -18.22 -16.34 -1.38
N ARG A 89 -19.33 -16.93 -1.82
CA ARG A 89 -20.58 -16.96 -1.08
C ARG A 89 -20.90 -18.39 -0.66
N HIS A 90 -21.21 -18.55 0.62
CA HIS A 90 -21.69 -19.81 1.14
C HIS A 90 -23.16 -20.04 0.75
N ARG A 91 -23.45 -21.20 0.15
CA ARG A 91 -24.82 -21.65 -0.16
C ARG A 91 -24.99 -23.10 0.26
N ALA A 92 -25.76 -23.35 1.32
CA ALA A 92 -26.15 -24.67 1.82
C ALA A 92 -24.99 -25.70 1.90
N GLU A 93 -24.66 -26.36 0.79
CA GLU A 93 -23.62 -27.41 0.69
C GLU A 93 -22.46 -27.02 -0.25
N SER A 94 -22.40 -25.77 -0.73
CA SER A 94 -21.44 -25.34 -1.73
C SER A 94 -20.89 -23.93 -1.46
N LEU A 95 -19.67 -23.70 -1.96
CA LEU A 95 -19.06 -22.38 -2.05
C LEU A 95 -19.08 -21.94 -3.50
N ILE A 96 -19.62 -20.76 -3.76
CA ILE A 96 -19.68 -20.17 -5.10
C ILE A 96 -18.68 -19.01 -5.14
N THR A 97 -17.75 -19.06 -6.09
CA THR A 97 -16.84 -17.93 -6.35
C THR A 97 -17.61 -16.73 -6.87
N LEU A 98 -17.20 -15.53 -6.42
CA LEU A 98 -17.73 -14.26 -6.89
C LEU A 98 -16.63 -13.53 -7.67
N ASP A 99 -16.98 -13.01 -8.84
CA ASP A 99 -16.06 -12.25 -9.68
C ASP A 99 -15.85 -10.81 -9.18
N GLU A 100 -16.78 -10.32 -8.36
CA GLU A 100 -16.78 -8.97 -7.81
C GLU A 100 -16.96 -8.97 -6.29
N THR A 101 -16.45 -7.92 -5.65
CA THR A 101 -16.68 -7.64 -4.24
C THR A 101 -18.18 -7.51 -3.98
N PRO A 102 -18.76 -8.18 -2.97
CA PRO A 102 -20.17 -8.02 -2.65
C PRO A 102 -20.52 -6.56 -2.31
N GLU A 103 -21.76 -6.15 -2.62
CA GLU A 103 -22.24 -4.77 -2.43
C GLU A 103 -22.09 -4.31 -0.97
N GLU A 104 -22.27 -5.21 -0.01
CA GLU A 104 -22.15 -4.93 1.42
C GLU A 104 -20.73 -4.49 1.81
N PHE A 105 -19.70 -4.92 1.08
CA PHE A 105 -18.29 -4.57 1.31
C PHE A 105 -17.73 -3.60 0.27
N SER A 106 -18.57 -3.11 -0.64
CA SER A 106 -18.17 -2.08 -1.60
C SER A 106 -17.97 -0.75 -0.89
N SER A 107 -16.97 0.01 -1.33
CA SER A 107 -16.71 1.35 -0.81
C SER A 107 -17.92 2.24 -1.07
N ARG A 108 -18.41 2.90 -0.02
CA ARG A 108 -19.58 3.79 -0.05
C ARG A 108 -19.17 5.25 -0.11
N ASP A 109 -17.99 5.56 0.42
CA ASP A 109 -17.50 6.92 0.60
C ASP A 109 -16.08 7.07 0.03
N ASP A 110 -15.85 8.20 -0.62
CA ASP A 110 -14.50 8.66 -0.92
C ASP A 110 -13.90 9.26 0.36
N VAL A 111 -13.16 8.44 1.11
CA VAL A 111 -12.64 8.84 2.42
C VAL A 111 -11.37 9.67 2.23
N TYR A 112 -11.51 10.99 2.42
CA TYR A 112 -10.37 11.90 2.49
C TYR A 112 -9.43 11.51 3.64
N ARG A 113 -8.13 11.41 3.32
CA ARG A 113 -7.07 11.12 4.29
C ARG A 113 -6.22 12.38 4.49
N ASP A 114 -6.27 12.93 5.71
CA ASP A 114 -5.50 14.11 6.06
C ASP A 114 -4.00 13.80 6.26
N PHE A 115 -3.22 14.84 6.53
CA PHE A 115 -1.77 14.70 6.74
C PHE A 115 -1.43 13.76 7.91
N MET A 116 -2.15 13.86 9.03
CA MET A 116 -1.87 13.06 10.23
C MET A 116 -2.17 11.58 10.03
N TYR A 117 -3.16 11.27 9.19
CA TYR A 117 -3.34 9.91 8.69
C TYR A 117 -2.05 9.42 8.01
N TRP A 118 -1.51 10.13 7.03
CA TRP A 118 -0.29 9.72 6.31
C TRP A 118 0.94 9.60 7.21
N VAL A 119 1.05 10.46 8.22
CA VAL A 119 2.06 10.35 9.28
C VAL A 119 1.90 9.05 10.06
N SER A 120 0.70 8.72 10.54
CA SER A 120 0.43 7.48 11.28
C SER A 120 0.70 6.21 10.48
N ARG A 121 0.71 6.32 9.14
CA ARG A 121 1.00 5.23 8.20
C ARG A 121 2.48 5.14 7.80
N GLY A 122 3.33 6.07 8.26
CA GLY A 122 4.76 6.13 7.94
C GLY A 122 5.09 6.70 6.56
N PHE A 123 4.12 7.26 5.85
CA PHE A 123 4.33 7.88 4.52
C PHE A 123 4.81 9.33 4.61
N ALA A 124 4.69 9.97 5.77
CA ALA A 124 5.16 11.33 6.02
C ALA A 124 5.74 11.44 7.43
N SER A 125 6.71 12.32 7.62
CA SER A 125 7.21 12.64 8.95
C SER A 125 6.34 13.69 9.63
N GLN A 126 6.09 13.53 10.94
CA GLN A 126 5.38 14.53 11.73
C GLN A 126 6.14 15.87 11.80
N ASP A 127 7.46 15.81 11.78
CA ASP A 127 8.34 16.98 11.92
C ASP A 127 8.67 17.66 10.58
N THR A 128 7.97 17.27 9.50
CA THR A 128 8.25 17.78 8.16
C THR A 128 7.93 19.28 8.04
N ASN A 129 8.61 19.96 7.12
CA ASN A 129 8.44 21.37 6.86
C ASN A 129 6.99 21.68 6.48
N GLN A 130 6.36 22.62 7.20
CA GLN A 130 4.94 22.96 7.06
C GLN A 130 4.55 23.35 5.62
N LYS A 131 5.48 23.92 4.85
CA LYS A 131 5.23 24.31 3.45
C LYS A 131 5.07 23.11 2.50
N ALA A 132 5.54 21.92 2.89
CA ALA A 132 5.41 20.70 2.11
C ALA A 132 4.15 19.89 2.45
N VAL A 133 3.50 20.15 3.58
CA VAL A 133 2.39 19.35 4.13
C VAL A 133 1.24 19.16 3.14
N ASP A 134 0.79 20.23 2.49
CA ASP A 134 -0.32 20.16 1.53
C ASP A 134 0.05 19.34 0.30
N TRP A 135 1.28 19.54 -0.20
CA TRP A 135 1.80 18.81 -1.35
C TRP A 135 1.99 17.32 -1.04
N ILE A 136 2.52 16.98 0.13
CA ILE A 136 2.69 15.61 0.62
C ILE A 136 1.32 14.93 0.72
N THR A 137 0.33 15.60 1.30
CA THR A 137 -1.03 15.06 1.45
C THR A 137 -1.67 14.76 0.11
N GLN A 138 -1.62 15.70 -0.84
CA GLN A 138 -2.15 15.52 -2.19
C GLN A 138 -1.41 14.42 -2.96
N THR A 139 -0.09 14.36 -2.80
CA THR A 139 0.74 13.33 -3.44
C THR A 139 0.43 11.95 -2.89
N ALA A 140 0.34 11.80 -1.57
CA ALA A 140 -0.01 10.53 -0.93
C ALA A 140 -1.40 10.04 -1.33
N GLN A 141 -2.39 10.94 -1.36
CA GLN A 141 -3.72 10.62 -1.89
C GLN A 141 -3.64 10.13 -3.33
N LYS A 142 -2.90 10.82 -4.20
CA LYS A 142 -2.77 10.41 -5.62
C LYS A 142 -2.05 9.07 -5.80
N LEU A 143 -1.06 8.77 -4.95
CA LEU A 143 -0.30 7.52 -5.03
C LEU A 143 -1.12 6.32 -4.55
N TYR A 144 -1.88 6.47 -3.46
CA TYR A 144 -2.44 5.34 -2.71
C TYR A 144 -3.97 5.25 -2.69
N HIS A 145 -4.69 6.32 -3.06
CA HIS A 145 -6.15 6.30 -3.04
C HIS A 145 -6.75 5.69 -4.32
N ASN A 146 -7.69 4.77 -4.14
CA ASN A 146 -8.49 4.07 -5.16
C ASN A 146 -7.80 3.82 -6.53
N PRO A 147 -6.71 3.04 -6.57
CA PRO A 147 -5.88 2.89 -7.75
C PRO A 147 -6.46 1.86 -8.73
N LYS A 148 -7.61 2.15 -9.36
CA LYS A 148 -8.35 1.18 -10.22
C LYS A 148 -7.54 0.52 -11.34
N HIS A 149 -6.47 1.14 -11.83
CA HIS A 149 -5.71 0.65 -13.00
C HIS A 149 -4.25 0.26 -12.71
N SER A 150 -3.68 0.66 -11.58
CA SER A 150 -2.30 0.33 -11.24
C SER A 150 -2.11 0.40 -9.71
N PRO A 151 -2.56 -0.62 -8.96
CA PRO A 151 -2.41 -0.61 -7.52
C PRO A 151 -0.94 -0.45 -7.09
N PRO A 152 -0.66 0.23 -5.96
CA PRO A 152 0.67 0.26 -5.37
C PRO A 152 1.19 -1.15 -5.14
N ILE A 153 2.45 -1.39 -5.49
CA ILE A 153 3.12 -2.65 -5.22
C ILE A 153 4.12 -2.45 -4.09
N TYR A 154 4.17 -3.40 -3.16
CA TYR A 154 5.25 -3.40 -2.19
C TYR A 154 6.55 -3.89 -2.83
N ILE A 155 7.59 -3.07 -2.72
CA ILE A 155 8.95 -3.42 -3.14
C ILE A 155 9.78 -3.51 -1.86
N ASN A 156 10.43 -4.66 -1.66
CA ASN A 156 11.37 -4.86 -0.56
C ASN A 156 12.79 -4.61 -1.06
N PHE A 157 13.55 -3.78 -0.33
CA PHE A 157 14.95 -3.53 -0.57
C PHE A 157 15.79 -4.14 0.54
N ASP A 158 16.24 -5.37 0.32
CA ASP A 158 17.11 -6.06 1.26
C ASP A 158 18.52 -5.45 1.25
N GLY A 159 19.12 -5.29 2.43
CA GLY A 159 20.49 -4.81 2.58
C GLY A 159 20.70 -3.30 2.38
N THR A 160 19.63 -2.52 2.18
CA THR A 160 19.74 -1.05 2.17
C THR A 160 19.81 -0.50 3.60
N PRO A 161 20.56 0.60 3.83
CA PRO A 161 20.62 1.20 5.15
C PRO A 161 19.22 1.59 5.66
N PRO A 162 18.89 1.30 6.94
CA PRO A 162 17.56 1.57 7.50
C PRO A 162 17.08 3.01 7.31
N GLU A 163 18.00 3.97 7.25
CA GLU A 163 17.73 5.39 7.03
C GLU A 163 17.09 5.74 5.68
N MET A 164 17.20 4.87 4.68
CA MET A 164 16.62 5.13 3.35
C MET A 164 15.13 4.76 3.27
N VAL A 165 14.65 3.89 4.17
CA VAL A 165 13.22 3.49 4.27
C VAL A 165 12.63 3.07 2.92
N LEU A 166 13.39 2.28 2.17
CA LEU A 166 13.05 1.94 0.78
C LEU A 166 12.04 0.81 0.68
N SER A 167 11.93 -0.07 1.67
CA SER A 167 10.92 -1.14 1.67
C SER A 167 9.52 -0.58 1.95
N ASN A 168 8.79 -0.27 0.89
CA ASN A 168 7.50 0.41 0.98
C ASN A 168 6.57 0.05 -0.19
N TYR A 169 5.33 0.55 -0.17
CA TYR A 169 4.41 0.51 -1.30
C TYR A 169 4.74 1.62 -2.29
N TYR A 170 5.02 1.25 -3.53
CA TYR A 170 5.32 2.17 -4.63
C TYR A 170 4.20 2.17 -5.65
N ARG A 171 3.86 3.36 -6.16
CA ARG A 171 3.04 3.50 -7.35
C ARG A 171 3.92 3.49 -8.59
N ILE A 172 3.56 2.67 -9.57
CA ILE A 172 4.26 2.62 -10.87
C ILE A 172 3.64 3.65 -11.82
N PHE A 173 4.51 4.42 -12.47
CA PHE A 173 4.20 5.26 -13.61
C PHE A 173 4.92 4.69 -14.83
N ASP A 174 4.16 4.37 -15.89
CA ASP A 174 4.75 4.08 -17.19
C ASP A 174 5.19 5.41 -17.83
N VAL A 175 6.47 5.52 -18.15
CA VAL A 175 7.06 6.74 -18.72
C VAL A 175 7.10 6.61 -20.25
N ASP A 176 7.65 5.50 -20.72
CA ASP A 176 7.66 5.10 -22.12
C ASP A 176 7.68 3.55 -22.24
N SER A 177 7.94 3.02 -23.44
CA SER A 177 7.96 1.57 -23.68
C SER A 177 9.07 0.80 -22.94
N ALA A 178 10.14 1.48 -22.52
CA ALA A 178 11.32 0.90 -21.88
C ALA A 178 11.47 1.29 -20.40
N HIS A 179 10.88 2.41 -19.99
CA HIS A 179 11.08 2.99 -18.67
C HIS A 179 9.80 3.05 -17.84
N ARG A 180 9.94 2.65 -16.59
CA ARG A 180 8.92 2.82 -15.55
C ARG A 180 9.54 3.48 -14.33
N LEU A 181 8.75 4.29 -13.65
CA LEU A 181 9.15 4.96 -12.42
C LEU A 181 8.26 4.49 -11.27
N ALA A 182 8.85 3.77 -10.32
CA ALA A 182 8.18 3.41 -9.08
C ALA A 182 8.39 4.53 -8.06
N VAL A 183 7.31 5.13 -7.55
CA VAL A 183 7.35 6.30 -6.66
C VAL A 183 6.66 6.03 -5.34
N ALA A 184 7.30 6.43 -4.23
CA ALA A 184 6.76 6.34 -2.88
C ALA A 184 7.15 7.57 -2.05
N LEU A 185 6.36 7.83 -1.01
CA LEU A 185 6.70 8.73 0.09
C LEU A 185 7.09 7.90 1.32
N SER A 186 8.00 8.40 2.16
CA SER A 186 8.32 7.75 3.44
C SER A 186 8.81 8.76 4.47
N ALA A 187 8.53 8.51 5.75
CA ALA A 187 9.19 9.21 6.85
C ALA A 187 10.62 8.69 7.03
N SER A 188 11.62 9.58 7.03
CA SER A 188 12.99 9.22 7.39
C SER A 188 13.14 9.13 8.91
N PRO A 189 14.09 8.32 9.44
CA PRO A 189 14.38 8.28 10.87
C PRO A 189 14.90 9.61 11.45
N LYS A 190 15.32 10.55 10.57
CA LYS A 190 15.84 11.87 10.95
C LYS A 190 14.74 12.94 11.06
N GLY A 191 13.48 12.57 10.82
CA GLY A 191 12.35 13.49 10.92
C GLY A 191 11.98 14.21 9.62
N SER A 192 12.68 13.96 8.51
CA SER A 192 12.29 14.49 7.19
C SER A 192 11.34 13.56 6.44
N THR A 193 10.52 14.10 5.53
CA THR A 193 9.76 13.29 4.55
C THR A 193 10.58 13.11 3.27
N LEU A 194 10.70 11.88 2.80
CA LEU A 194 11.40 11.52 1.57
C LEU A 194 10.40 11.23 0.44
N LEU A 195 10.73 11.69 -0.77
CA LEU A 195 10.16 11.20 -2.02
C LEU A 195 11.18 10.25 -2.67
N ASN A 196 10.85 8.97 -2.72
CA ASN A 196 11.69 7.93 -3.31
C ASN A 196 11.18 7.56 -4.70
N LEU A 197 12.09 7.49 -5.67
CA LEU A 197 11.82 7.10 -7.05
C LEU A 197 12.82 6.02 -7.47
N ILE A 198 12.32 4.93 -8.02
CA ILE A 198 13.13 3.84 -8.56
C ILE A 198 12.89 3.79 -10.06
N LEU A 199 13.96 3.98 -10.82
CA LEU A 199 13.93 3.85 -12.26
C LEU A 199 14.10 2.38 -12.63
N ASN A 200 13.11 1.84 -13.31
CA ASN A 200 13.16 0.53 -13.92
C ASN A 200 13.34 0.67 -15.44
N ARG A 201 14.34 -0.01 -15.99
CA ARG A 201 14.61 -0.12 -17.43
C ARG A 201 14.51 -1.58 -17.84
N THR A 202 13.57 -1.90 -18.73
CA THR A 202 13.40 -3.26 -19.28
C THR A 202 13.30 -4.35 -18.19
N ASN A 203 12.54 -4.08 -17.12
CA ASN A 203 12.33 -4.94 -15.94
C ASN A 203 13.50 -5.02 -14.94
N GLU A 204 14.56 -4.24 -15.11
CA GLU A 204 15.64 -4.12 -14.12
C GLU A 204 15.61 -2.75 -13.44
N ASN A 205 15.76 -2.72 -12.11
CA ASN A 205 15.93 -1.46 -11.38
C ASN A 205 17.36 -0.97 -11.60
N VAL A 206 17.52 0.20 -12.22
CA VAL A 206 18.83 0.73 -12.64
C VAL A 206 19.31 1.92 -11.82
N ALA A 207 18.39 2.66 -11.20
CA ALA A 207 18.72 3.81 -10.36
C ALA A 207 17.66 4.05 -9.27
N LEU A 208 18.09 4.66 -8.17
CA LEU A 208 17.26 5.12 -7.06
C LEU A 208 17.53 6.60 -6.82
N LEU A 209 16.49 7.41 -6.77
CA LEU A 209 16.55 8.83 -6.44
C LEU A 209 15.69 9.11 -5.21
N SER A 210 16.29 9.70 -4.17
CA SER A 210 15.62 10.06 -2.92
C SER A 210 15.73 11.57 -2.71
N VAL A 211 14.61 12.27 -2.79
CA VAL A 211 14.51 13.70 -2.47
C VAL A 211 14.12 13.87 -1.01
N ASP A 212 14.93 14.58 -0.24
CA ASP A 212 14.59 15.04 1.10
C ASP A 212 13.79 16.34 0.98
N LEU A 213 12.48 16.25 1.19
CA LEU A 213 11.56 17.38 0.96
C LEU A 213 11.81 18.52 1.95
N ASP A 214 12.27 18.22 3.16
CA ASP A 214 12.62 19.21 4.16
C ASP A 214 13.85 20.01 3.73
N LYS A 215 14.91 19.31 3.30
CA LYS A 215 16.09 19.97 2.71
C LYS A 215 15.75 20.77 1.46
N LEU A 216 14.84 20.29 0.63
CA LEU A 216 14.34 21.03 -0.53
C LEU A 216 13.67 22.34 -0.10
N MET A 217 12.79 22.31 0.90
CA MET A 217 12.10 23.48 1.43
C MET A 217 13.05 24.48 2.11
N ASP A 218 14.11 23.99 2.74
CA ASP A 218 15.15 24.79 3.38
C ASP A 218 16.20 25.32 2.39
N LEU A 219 16.00 25.10 1.09
CA LEU A 219 16.89 25.53 0.00
C LEU A 219 18.31 24.94 0.10
N ASN A 220 18.45 23.78 0.75
CA ASN A 220 19.71 23.07 0.84
C ASN A 220 20.14 22.61 -0.57
N PRO A 221 21.39 22.86 -0.99
CA PRO A 221 21.87 22.44 -2.30
C PRO A 221 22.01 20.92 -2.45
N GLU A 222 22.13 20.16 -1.37
CA GLU A 222 22.21 18.69 -1.36
C GLU A 222 20.91 18.10 -0.82
N ASN A 223 19.82 18.39 -1.54
CA ASN A 223 18.46 17.95 -1.18
C ASN A 223 18.09 16.59 -1.77
N THR A 224 18.91 16.01 -2.64
CA THR A 224 18.60 14.77 -3.34
C THR A 224 19.82 13.86 -3.39
N THR A 225 19.59 12.56 -3.21
CA THR A 225 20.59 11.52 -3.40
C THR A 225 20.19 10.66 -4.60
N LEU A 226 21.10 10.48 -5.55
CA LEU A 226 20.95 9.55 -6.68
C LEU A 226 21.94 8.40 -6.49
N GLN A 227 21.46 7.17 -6.60
CA GLN A 227 22.25 5.95 -6.52
C GLN A 227 22.04 5.12 -7.79
N SER A 228 23.14 4.71 -8.41
CA SER A 228 23.16 3.83 -9.57
C SER A 228 24.41 2.94 -9.55
N GLN A 229 24.65 2.21 -10.65
CA GLN A 229 25.91 1.46 -10.81
C GLN A 229 27.15 2.35 -10.85
N ALA A 230 27.01 3.64 -11.20
CA ALA A 230 28.10 4.61 -11.19
C ALA A 230 28.48 5.08 -9.78
N GLY A 231 27.67 4.76 -8.77
CA GLY A 231 27.86 5.14 -7.37
C GLY A 231 26.76 6.07 -6.86
N THR A 232 27.08 6.82 -5.80
CA THR A 232 26.17 7.76 -5.14
C THR A 232 26.54 9.19 -5.50
N GLN A 233 25.56 9.98 -5.92
CA GLN A 233 25.68 11.41 -6.21
C GLN A 233 24.72 12.22 -5.34
N PHE A 234 25.14 13.43 -4.96
CA PHE A 234 24.30 14.41 -4.27
C PHE A 234 23.92 15.52 -5.24
N LEU A 235 22.62 15.77 -5.37
CA LEU A 235 22.05 16.67 -6.37
C LEU A 235 21.24 17.79 -5.73
N ASN A 236 21.14 18.90 -6.45
CA ASN A 236 20.14 19.92 -6.21
C ASN A 236 18.98 19.75 -7.20
N ILE A 237 17.98 18.93 -6.86
CA ILE A 237 16.92 18.60 -7.82
C ILE A 237 16.09 19.82 -8.24
N ARG A 238 16.01 20.84 -7.37
CA ARG A 238 15.41 22.13 -7.70
C ARG A 238 16.16 22.82 -8.84
N LYS A 239 17.49 22.78 -8.88
CA LYS A 239 18.26 23.36 -10.00
C LYS A 239 18.19 22.49 -11.25
N GLU A 240 18.15 21.17 -11.09
CA GLU A 240 18.14 20.22 -12.21
C GLU A 240 16.84 20.28 -13.02
N ILE A 241 15.69 20.34 -12.35
CA ILE A 241 14.37 20.20 -13.01
C ILE A 241 13.31 21.19 -12.50
N ASP A 242 13.72 22.24 -11.78
CA ASP A 242 12.80 23.18 -11.12
C ASP A 242 11.79 22.48 -10.19
N PHE A 243 12.19 21.37 -9.56
CA PHE A 243 11.31 20.65 -8.66
C PHE A 243 10.93 21.51 -7.45
N ASN A 244 9.62 21.57 -7.18
CA ASN A 244 9.04 22.33 -6.09
C ASN A 244 7.70 21.70 -5.65
N CYS A 245 7.26 22.07 -4.45
CA CYS A 245 5.99 21.61 -3.87
C CYS A 245 4.77 22.45 -4.32
N GLU A 246 4.87 23.23 -5.40
CA GLU A 246 3.77 24.04 -5.95
C GLU A 246 3.07 23.36 -7.13
N ARG A 247 3.73 22.40 -7.79
CA ARG A 247 3.19 21.62 -8.91
C ARG A 247 2.96 20.16 -8.52
N PRO A 248 1.94 19.48 -9.07
CA PRO A 248 1.67 18.09 -8.75
C PRO A 248 2.82 17.18 -9.20
N LEU A 249 3.10 16.11 -8.45
CA LEU A 249 4.16 15.13 -8.76
C LEU A 249 4.16 14.67 -10.23
N THR A 250 2.98 14.46 -10.82
CA THR A 250 2.84 14.02 -12.23
C THR A 250 3.47 14.96 -13.25
N HIS A 251 3.63 16.24 -12.89
CA HIS A 251 4.33 17.21 -13.74
C HIS A 251 5.82 16.88 -13.91
N PHE A 252 6.42 16.23 -12.91
CA PHE A 252 7.87 16.02 -12.84
C PHE A 252 8.31 14.60 -13.21
N ILE A 253 7.38 13.66 -13.45
CA ILE A 253 7.70 12.23 -13.69
C ILE A 253 8.72 12.06 -14.83
N GLN A 254 8.51 12.73 -15.97
CA GLN A 254 9.45 12.69 -17.08
C GLN A 254 10.81 13.31 -16.70
N ALA A 255 10.79 14.49 -16.08
CA ALA A 255 12.01 15.21 -15.73
C ALA A 255 12.87 14.45 -14.70
N PHE A 256 12.24 13.80 -13.71
CA PHE A 256 12.91 12.87 -12.80
C PHE A 256 13.56 11.71 -13.56
N THR A 257 12.83 11.12 -14.50
CA THR A 257 13.35 10.02 -15.33
C THR A 257 14.57 10.47 -16.12
N ASP A 258 14.52 11.66 -16.74
CA ASP A 258 15.62 12.23 -17.51
C ASP A 258 16.86 12.47 -16.62
N VAL A 259 16.70 12.93 -15.38
CA VAL A 259 17.81 13.07 -14.42
C VAL A 259 18.43 11.73 -14.07
N MET A 260 17.60 10.72 -13.80
CA MET A 260 18.06 9.38 -13.41
C MET A 260 18.72 8.60 -14.56
N LEU A 261 18.49 9.01 -15.81
CA LEU A 261 19.11 8.43 -17.01
C LEU A 261 20.45 9.08 -17.39
N ARG A 262 20.87 10.16 -16.73
CA ARG A 262 22.13 10.87 -17.04
C ARG A 262 23.40 10.16 -16.51
N ASP A 263 23.23 9.05 -15.78
CA ASP A 263 24.32 8.21 -15.25
C ASP A 263 24.94 7.27 -16.30
#